data_AF-A0A0M8MX11-F1
#
_entry.id   AF-A0A0M8MX11-F1
#
_cell.length_a   1.000
_cell.length_b   1.000
_cell.length_c   1.000
_cell.angle_alpha   90.00
_cell.angle_beta   90.00
_cell.angle_gamma   90.00
#
_symmetry.space_group_name_H-M   'P 1'
#
loop_
_entity.id
_entity.type
_entity.pdbx_description
1 polymer ?
#
loop_
_entity_poly.entity_id
_entity_poly.type
_entity_poly.pdbx_seq_one_letter_code
_entity_poly.pdbx_strand_id
1 'polypeptide(L)'
;MASEPMQAEGAAAPCLQMLLQTPPGQLQNVLQDLKGIMASSVSDSELSAQLQPWLEQHSHEQLPTVSLAYGEQKGDAIVCKAAKVGDKYIDPNLSCLFTYDHAQESVRDVHPCERVKGPVEEVRSSIDQALAKYVYNHYHTGISAAYTPTAYVDMALAAVDTSQQTEASSTTDAPTDAPTDASGSSTTEAPGTDDSNVEKDVEAPSHSDDPPPTEAATSASSQASDKIPDVNSSVFTLHIVGNKYNLRNFWAGRWRSTYSFDVATRSFTQADIQIQSHYFENGNVQMHAKQLALPPRIDTDDLTQLPAALVAAIEAHEQAYQGMLFNTIEMLREKAFKALRRTLPITRQKIDWDKAVSYKLGAELANK
;
A
#
# COMPACT_ATOMS: atom_id res chain seq x y z
N MET A 1 8.98 -0.73 6.83
CA MET A 1 8.93 -0.72 8.31
C MET A 1 8.10 -1.91 8.77
N ALA A 2 8.47 -2.61 9.84
CA ALA A 2 7.51 -3.47 10.53
C ALA A 2 6.51 -2.60 11.29
N SER A 3 5.23 -2.99 11.30
CA SER A 3 4.20 -2.45 12.19
C SER A 3 4.72 -2.56 13.63
N GLU A 4 4.71 -1.46 14.42
CA GLU A 4 4.90 -1.63 15.86
C GLU A 4 3.76 -2.52 16.38
N PRO A 5 4.05 -3.56 17.19
CA PRO A 5 3.02 -4.46 17.67
C PRO A 5 2.08 -3.68 18.57
N MET A 6 0.81 -3.57 18.17
CA MET A 6 -0.21 -2.88 18.93
C MET A 6 -0.33 -3.49 20.33
N GLN A 7 -0.05 -2.68 21.35
CA GLN A 7 -0.19 -3.10 22.75
C GLN A 7 -1.69 -3.13 23.10
N ALA A 8 -2.31 -4.29 22.94
CA ALA A 8 -3.66 -4.51 23.44
C ALA A 8 -3.62 -4.83 24.94
N GLU A 9 -4.34 -4.05 25.73
CA GLU A 9 -4.54 -4.29 27.15
C GLU A 9 -5.79 -5.17 27.39
N GLY A 10 -5.78 -5.95 28.46
CA GLY A 10 -6.92 -6.76 28.88
C GLY A 10 -6.95 -8.21 28.37
N ALA A 11 -7.96 -8.98 28.83
CA ALA A 11 -8.02 -10.43 28.62
C ALA A 11 -8.28 -10.87 27.17
N ALA A 12 -8.85 -9.99 26.34
CA ALA A 12 -9.13 -10.26 24.92
C ALA A 12 -7.87 -10.15 24.02
N ALA A 13 -6.83 -9.42 24.46
CA ALA A 13 -5.66 -9.10 23.66
C ALA A 13 -5.00 -10.31 22.93
N PRO A 14 -4.77 -11.47 23.58
CA PRO A 14 -4.16 -12.61 22.90
C PRO A 14 -5.07 -13.23 21.83
N CYS A 15 -6.39 -13.18 22.02
CA CYS A 15 -7.37 -13.69 21.07
C CYS A 15 -7.42 -12.79 19.83
N LEU A 16 -7.38 -11.47 20.01
CA LEU A 16 -7.38 -10.52 18.89
C LEU A 16 -6.11 -10.63 18.03
N GLN A 17 -4.95 -10.90 18.63
CA GLN A 17 -3.70 -11.14 17.91
C GLN A 17 -3.79 -12.34 16.93
N MET A 18 -4.67 -13.30 17.18
CA MET A 18 -4.89 -14.44 16.28
C MET A 18 -5.39 -14.01 14.89
N LEU A 19 -6.03 -12.83 14.76
CA LEU A 19 -6.45 -12.28 13.47
C LEU A 19 -5.28 -12.13 12.50
N LEU A 20 -4.10 -11.71 12.97
CA LEU A 20 -2.93 -11.55 12.10
C LEU A 20 -2.42 -12.88 11.51
N GLN A 21 -2.81 -14.01 12.12
CA GLN A 21 -2.44 -15.36 11.68
C GLN A 21 -3.54 -16.05 10.84
N THR A 22 -4.63 -15.33 10.53
CA THR A 22 -5.74 -15.82 9.71
C THR A 22 -5.25 -16.37 8.36
N PRO A 23 -5.63 -17.60 7.97
CA PRO A 23 -5.33 -18.12 6.64
C PRO A 23 -6.11 -17.39 5.53
N PRO A 24 -5.60 -17.34 4.29
CA PRO A 24 -6.25 -16.60 3.20
C PRO A 24 -7.69 -17.08 2.95
N GLY A 25 -8.63 -16.14 2.93
CA GLY A 25 -10.06 -16.41 2.72
C GLY A 25 -10.81 -17.00 3.92
N GLN A 26 -10.23 -17.01 5.12
CA GLN A 26 -10.84 -17.60 6.32
C GLN A 26 -11.17 -16.58 7.43
N LEU A 27 -11.08 -15.27 7.15
CA LEU A 27 -11.28 -14.21 8.14
C LEU A 27 -12.68 -14.26 8.77
N GLN A 28 -13.73 -14.47 7.97
CA GLN A 28 -15.10 -14.58 8.47
C GLN A 28 -15.28 -15.76 9.44
N ASN A 29 -14.59 -16.88 9.20
CA ASN A 29 -14.62 -18.04 10.10
C ASN A 29 -13.92 -17.71 11.43
N VAL A 30 -12.70 -17.17 11.37
CA VAL A 30 -11.93 -16.79 12.56
C VAL A 30 -12.66 -15.72 13.38
N LEU A 31 -13.30 -14.74 12.74
CA LEU A 31 -14.11 -13.72 13.41
C LEU A 31 -15.33 -14.32 14.12
N GLN A 32 -16.00 -15.30 13.50
CA GLN A 32 -17.15 -15.98 14.12
C GLN A 32 -16.71 -16.81 15.33
N ASP A 33 -15.58 -17.52 15.22
CA ASP A 33 -15.01 -18.32 16.32
C ASP A 33 -14.57 -17.41 17.48
N LEU A 34 -13.89 -16.29 17.19
CA LEU A 34 -13.47 -15.30 18.18
C LEU A 34 -14.66 -14.67 18.92
N LYS A 35 -15.73 -14.31 18.21
CA LYS A 35 -17.00 -13.86 18.83
C LYS A 35 -17.58 -14.94 19.76
N GLY A 36 -17.61 -16.20 19.32
CA GLY A 36 -18.09 -17.31 20.14
C GLY A 36 -17.26 -17.54 21.41
N ILE A 37 -15.94 -17.42 21.33
CA ILE A 37 -15.01 -17.54 22.47
C ILE A 37 -15.20 -16.40 23.48
N MET A 38 -15.40 -15.17 23.00
CA MET A 38 -15.44 -13.96 23.85
C MET A 38 -16.85 -13.53 24.30
N ALA A 39 -17.91 -14.16 23.81
CA ALA A 39 -19.32 -13.82 24.09
C ALA A 39 -19.70 -13.77 25.58
N SER A 40 -18.95 -14.43 26.46
CA SER A 40 -19.14 -14.41 27.92
C SER A 40 -18.36 -13.32 28.66
N SER A 41 -17.40 -12.67 27.98
CA SER A 41 -16.36 -11.83 28.59
C SER A 41 -16.40 -10.37 28.13
N VAL A 42 -16.86 -10.10 26.91
CA VAL A 42 -16.87 -8.77 26.27
C VAL A 42 -18.21 -8.59 25.54
N SER A 43 -18.76 -7.38 25.56
CA SER A 43 -19.99 -7.06 24.81
C SER A 43 -19.72 -6.93 23.30
N ASP A 44 -20.71 -7.23 22.44
CA ASP A 44 -20.53 -7.16 20.99
C ASP A 44 -20.06 -5.78 20.47
N SER A 45 -20.52 -4.69 21.09
CA SER A 45 -20.10 -3.33 20.74
C SER A 45 -18.66 -3.03 21.13
N GLU A 46 -18.26 -3.41 22.35
CA GLU A 46 -16.89 -3.26 22.85
C GLU A 46 -15.92 -4.15 22.06
N LEU A 47 -16.30 -5.39 21.79
CA LEU A 47 -15.53 -6.31 20.95
C LEU A 47 -15.36 -5.76 19.54
N SER A 48 -16.41 -5.19 18.94
CA SER A 48 -16.32 -4.58 17.60
C SER A 48 -15.34 -3.40 17.56
N ALA A 49 -15.33 -2.56 18.61
CA ALA A 49 -14.36 -1.47 18.73
C ALA A 49 -12.92 -1.99 18.92
N GLN A 50 -12.71 -3.02 19.74
CA GLN A 50 -11.39 -3.64 19.93
C GLN A 50 -10.90 -4.37 18.66
N LEU A 51 -11.79 -4.95 17.86
CA LEU A 51 -11.46 -5.67 16.61
C LEU A 51 -10.97 -4.73 15.49
N GLN A 52 -11.50 -3.51 15.38
CA GLN A 52 -11.24 -2.60 14.26
C GLN A 52 -9.74 -2.43 13.93
N PRO A 53 -8.85 -2.02 14.85
CA PRO A 53 -7.46 -1.77 14.50
C PRO A 53 -6.67 -3.05 14.16
N TRP A 54 -7.02 -4.21 14.75
CA TRP A 54 -6.44 -5.50 14.37
C TRP A 54 -6.89 -5.93 12.97
N LEU A 55 -8.15 -5.66 12.61
CA LEU A 55 -8.70 -5.92 11.28
C LEU A 55 -8.07 -5.01 10.22
N GLU A 56 -7.84 -3.75 10.53
CA GLU A 56 -7.11 -2.84 9.66
C GLU A 56 -5.66 -3.28 9.44
N GLN A 57 -4.92 -3.59 10.51
CA GLN A 57 -3.57 -4.13 10.42
C GLN A 57 -3.54 -5.43 9.60
N HIS A 58 -4.46 -6.37 9.88
CA HIS A 58 -4.62 -7.61 9.13
C HIS A 58 -4.79 -7.31 7.63
N SER A 59 -5.69 -6.39 7.24
CA SER A 59 -5.86 -6.04 5.83
C SER A 59 -4.60 -5.41 5.22
N HIS A 60 -3.95 -4.46 5.88
CA HIS A 60 -2.73 -3.83 5.34
C HIS A 60 -1.58 -4.83 5.17
N GLU A 61 -1.46 -5.82 6.04
CA GLU A 61 -0.46 -6.87 5.92
C GLU A 61 -0.87 -7.93 4.87
N GLN A 62 -2.15 -8.30 4.81
CA GLN A 62 -2.68 -9.35 3.93
C GLN A 62 -3.02 -8.90 2.51
N LEU A 63 -3.00 -7.60 2.25
CA LEU A 63 -3.19 -6.98 0.93
C LEU A 63 -4.41 -7.56 0.18
N PRO A 64 -5.63 -7.53 0.77
CA PRO A 64 -6.80 -8.07 0.11
C PRO A 64 -7.11 -7.27 -1.16
N THR A 65 -7.40 -8.03 -2.22
CA THR A 65 -7.71 -7.52 -3.55
C THR A 65 -9.21 -7.32 -3.67
N VAL A 66 -9.63 -6.14 -4.12
CA VAL A 66 -11.06 -5.75 -4.22
C VAL A 66 -11.39 -5.24 -5.62
N SER A 67 -12.53 -5.64 -6.15
CA SER A 67 -13.03 -5.10 -7.41
C SER A 67 -13.79 -3.79 -7.18
N LEU A 68 -13.41 -2.75 -7.91
CA LEU A 68 -14.00 -1.42 -7.89
C LEU A 68 -14.83 -1.19 -9.17
N ALA A 69 -15.95 -0.48 -9.03
CA ALA A 69 -16.76 -0.06 -10.16
C ALA A 69 -17.49 1.25 -9.86
N TYR A 70 -17.48 2.19 -10.79
CA TYR A 70 -18.33 3.38 -10.78
C TYR A 70 -18.59 3.85 -12.21
N GLY A 71 -19.83 4.25 -12.50
CA GLY A 71 -20.27 4.52 -13.88
C GLY A 71 -19.97 3.31 -14.79
N GLU A 72 -19.22 3.54 -15.85
CA GLU A 72 -18.76 2.49 -16.78
C GLU A 72 -17.37 1.91 -16.43
N GLN A 73 -16.64 2.54 -15.51
CA GLN A 73 -15.28 2.12 -15.16
C GLN A 73 -15.28 0.94 -14.19
N LYS A 74 -14.34 0.02 -14.41
CA LYS A 74 -14.11 -1.18 -13.59
C LYS A 74 -12.63 -1.51 -13.54
N GLY A 75 -12.17 -1.96 -12.39
CA GLY A 75 -10.80 -2.44 -12.17
C GLY A 75 -10.68 -3.10 -10.80
N ASP A 76 -9.49 -3.58 -10.46
CA ASP A 76 -9.20 -4.16 -9.15
C ASP A 76 -8.13 -3.33 -8.42
N ALA A 77 -8.28 -3.19 -7.11
CA ALA A 77 -7.37 -2.44 -6.25
C ALA A 77 -6.88 -3.31 -5.08
N ILE A 78 -5.81 -2.86 -4.41
CA ILE A 78 -5.23 -3.51 -3.23
C ILE A 78 -5.45 -2.63 -2.01
N VAL A 79 -6.13 -3.15 -0.99
CA VAL A 79 -6.28 -2.44 0.29
C VAL A 79 -4.97 -2.56 1.06
N CYS A 80 -4.24 -1.45 1.18
CA CYS A 80 -2.92 -1.41 1.80
C CYS A 80 -2.66 -0.06 2.47
N LYS A 81 -1.63 0.00 3.31
CA LYS A 81 -1.22 1.24 3.99
C LYS A 81 -0.81 2.35 3.00
N ALA A 82 -0.19 1.99 1.87
CA ALA A 82 0.21 2.95 0.84
C ALA A 82 -0.98 3.56 0.07
N ALA A 83 -2.13 2.88 0.06
CA ALA A 83 -3.38 3.38 -0.50
C ALA A 83 -4.23 4.19 0.49
N LYS A 84 -3.91 4.21 1.79
CA LYS A 84 -4.76 4.83 2.81
C LYS A 84 -4.59 6.35 2.81
N VAL A 85 -5.72 7.05 2.77
CA VAL A 85 -5.84 8.52 2.78
C VAL A 85 -6.93 8.87 3.79
N GLY A 86 -6.54 9.33 4.98
CA GLY A 86 -7.45 9.46 6.12
C GLY A 86 -8.17 8.13 6.40
N ASP A 87 -9.51 8.15 6.42
CA ASP A 87 -10.35 6.96 6.62
C ASP A 87 -10.73 6.23 5.31
N LYS A 88 -10.21 6.68 4.15
CA LYS A 88 -10.50 6.12 2.82
C LYS A 88 -9.26 5.47 2.21
N TYR A 89 -9.47 4.79 1.09
CA TYR A 89 -8.42 4.23 0.24
C TYR A 89 -8.51 4.83 -1.15
N ILE A 90 -7.37 5.11 -1.78
CA ILE A 90 -7.27 5.57 -3.17
C ILE A 90 -6.85 4.41 -4.09
N ASP A 91 -7.51 4.31 -5.24
CA ASP A 91 -6.93 3.63 -6.40
C ASP A 91 -6.42 4.68 -7.41
N PRO A 92 -5.10 4.83 -7.60
CA PRO A 92 -4.54 5.84 -8.50
C PRO A 92 -4.77 5.51 -9.99
N ASN A 93 -5.12 4.26 -10.33
CA ASN A 93 -5.30 3.84 -11.71
C ASN A 93 -6.69 4.19 -12.25
N LEU A 94 -7.76 3.85 -11.52
CA LEU A 94 -9.11 4.34 -11.81
C LEU A 94 -9.25 5.84 -11.46
N SER A 95 -8.45 6.36 -10.51
CA SER A 95 -8.62 7.70 -9.94
C SER A 95 -9.93 7.81 -9.15
N CYS A 96 -10.06 6.95 -8.13
CA CYS A 96 -11.20 6.97 -7.22
C CYS A 96 -10.80 6.75 -5.76
N LEU A 97 -11.65 7.24 -4.86
CA LEU A 97 -11.60 7.00 -3.42
C LEU A 97 -12.72 6.02 -3.03
N PHE A 98 -12.45 5.14 -2.09
CA PHE A 98 -13.43 4.20 -1.55
C PHE A 98 -13.26 3.96 -0.06
N THR A 99 -14.31 3.53 0.62
CA THR A 99 -14.24 3.02 2.01
C THR A 99 -14.18 1.49 1.98
N TYR A 100 -13.52 0.89 2.96
CA TYR A 100 -13.40 -0.57 3.06
C TYR A 100 -13.82 -1.04 4.44
N ASP A 101 -14.83 -1.91 4.48
CA ASP A 101 -15.26 -2.60 5.69
C ASP A 101 -14.32 -3.80 5.92
N HIS A 102 -13.35 -3.60 6.79
CA HIS A 102 -12.36 -4.62 7.17
C HIS A 102 -12.98 -5.86 7.84
N ALA A 103 -14.17 -5.75 8.45
CA ALA A 103 -14.86 -6.86 9.10
C ALA A 103 -15.70 -7.69 8.11
N GLN A 104 -16.17 -7.08 7.02
CA GLN A 104 -16.95 -7.74 5.96
C GLN A 104 -16.15 -8.00 4.68
N GLU A 105 -14.87 -7.62 4.65
CA GLU A 105 -13.98 -7.66 3.48
C GLU A 105 -14.61 -7.02 2.22
N SER A 106 -15.36 -5.92 2.40
CA SER A 106 -16.20 -5.33 1.35
C SER A 106 -15.93 -3.84 1.11
N VAL A 107 -16.06 -3.42 -0.15
CA VAL A 107 -15.92 -2.02 -0.58
C VAL A 107 -17.26 -1.29 -0.44
N ARG A 108 -17.20 -0.02 -0.03
CA ARG A 108 -18.31 0.93 0.01
C ARG A 108 -17.86 2.29 -0.55
N ASP A 109 -18.82 3.18 -0.77
CA ASP A 109 -18.60 4.60 -1.07
C ASP A 109 -17.52 4.88 -2.15
N VAL A 110 -17.58 4.20 -3.30
CA VAL A 110 -16.67 4.43 -4.43
C VAL A 110 -17.04 5.73 -5.13
N HIS A 111 -16.15 6.72 -5.08
CA HIS A 111 -16.34 8.05 -5.68
C HIS A 111 -15.13 8.41 -6.55
N PRO A 112 -15.32 8.99 -7.75
CA PRO A 112 -14.19 9.53 -8.54
C PRO A 112 -13.45 10.60 -7.75
N CYS A 113 -12.13 10.69 -7.91
CA CYS A 113 -11.31 11.80 -7.44
C CYS A 113 -10.54 12.41 -8.62
N GLU A 114 -10.03 13.64 -8.47
CA GLU A 114 -9.14 14.18 -9.49
C GLU A 114 -7.86 13.34 -9.55
N ARG A 115 -7.45 12.96 -10.77
CA ARG A 115 -6.16 12.27 -10.96
C ARG A 115 -5.03 13.27 -10.70
N VAL A 116 -4.14 12.93 -9.77
CA VAL A 116 -2.93 13.70 -9.51
C VAL A 116 -2.11 13.86 -10.80
N LYS A 117 -1.56 15.05 -11.05
CA LYS A 117 -0.84 15.38 -12.29
C LYS A 117 0.61 15.70 -11.98
N GLY A 118 1.51 15.29 -12.88
CA GLY A 118 2.91 15.69 -12.87
C GLY A 118 3.89 14.52 -13.01
N PRO A 119 5.20 14.81 -13.10
CA PRO A 119 6.21 13.82 -13.46
C PRO A 119 6.30 12.60 -12.52
N VAL A 120 5.93 12.76 -11.24
CA VAL A 120 5.92 11.66 -10.26
C VAL A 120 4.80 10.65 -10.58
N GLU A 121 3.61 11.11 -10.97
CA GLU A 121 2.51 10.24 -11.40
C GLU A 121 2.79 9.60 -12.77
N GLU A 122 3.45 10.31 -13.69
CA GLU A 122 3.86 9.75 -14.99
C GLU A 122 4.80 8.56 -14.81
N VAL A 123 5.78 8.68 -13.92
CA VAL A 123 6.67 7.56 -13.54
C VAL A 123 5.89 6.46 -12.80
N ARG A 124 5.03 6.79 -11.83
CA ARG A 124 4.19 5.81 -11.11
C ARG A 124 3.35 4.98 -12.09
N SER A 125 2.63 5.65 -12.99
CA SER A 125 1.74 5.00 -13.97
C SER A 125 2.51 4.17 -15.00
N SER A 126 3.73 4.58 -15.35
CA SER A 126 4.61 3.80 -16.24
C SER A 126 5.14 2.53 -15.55
N ILE A 127 5.51 2.62 -14.25
CA ILE A 127 5.86 1.45 -13.43
C ILE A 127 4.65 0.52 -13.29
N ASP A 128 3.47 1.07 -13.00
CA ASP A 128 2.23 0.32 -12.82
C ASP A 128 1.86 -0.50 -14.06
N GLN A 129 1.89 0.11 -15.25
CA GLN A 129 1.63 -0.56 -16.53
C GLN A 129 2.64 -1.69 -16.82
N ALA A 130 3.93 -1.46 -16.54
CA ALA A 130 4.96 -2.48 -16.69
C ALA A 130 4.76 -3.65 -15.72
N LEU A 131 4.37 -3.34 -14.48
CA LEU A 131 4.10 -4.31 -13.42
C LEU A 131 2.85 -5.14 -13.71
N ALA A 132 1.76 -4.51 -14.18
CA ALA A 132 0.54 -5.19 -14.60
C ALA A 132 0.80 -6.18 -15.76
N LYS A 133 1.66 -5.81 -16.72
CA LYS A 133 2.11 -6.70 -17.81
C LYS A 133 2.90 -7.90 -17.28
N TYR A 134 3.77 -7.70 -16.29
CA TYR A 134 4.46 -8.80 -15.61
C TYR A 134 3.47 -9.71 -14.89
N VAL A 135 2.57 -9.13 -14.08
CA VAL A 135 1.57 -9.91 -13.34
C VAL A 135 0.69 -10.75 -14.27
N TYR A 136 0.23 -10.20 -15.39
CA TYR A 136 -0.52 -10.93 -16.42
C TYR A 136 0.23 -12.16 -16.96
N ASN A 137 1.55 -12.06 -17.16
CA ASN A 137 2.37 -13.14 -17.71
C ASN A 137 2.71 -14.23 -16.67
N HIS A 138 2.84 -13.87 -15.38
CA HIS A 138 3.36 -14.77 -14.34
C HIS A 138 2.32 -15.23 -13.32
N TYR A 139 1.18 -14.56 -13.20
CA TYR A 139 0.15 -14.83 -12.19
C TYR A 139 -1.25 -15.00 -12.81
N HIS A 140 -1.81 -16.21 -12.73
CA HIS A 140 -3.11 -16.54 -13.32
C HIS A 140 -4.29 -15.68 -12.81
N THR A 141 -4.23 -15.28 -11.54
CA THR A 141 -5.22 -14.45 -10.84
C THR A 141 -4.48 -13.44 -9.95
N GLY A 142 -3.50 -12.77 -10.54
CA GLY A 142 -2.68 -11.77 -9.88
C GLY A 142 -3.18 -10.34 -10.13
N ILE A 143 -3.00 -9.48 -9.14
CA ILE A 143 -3.22 -8.03 -9.21
C ILE A 143 -1.96 -7.33 -8.73
N SER A 144 -1.64 -6.18 -9.33
CA SER A 144 -0.58 -5.28 -8.86
C SER A 144 -1.07 -3.84 -8.79
N ALA A 145 -0.43 -3.06 -7.93
CA ALA A 145 -0.58 -1.61 -7.91
C ALA A 145 0.73 -0.93 -7.48
N ALA A 146 1.06 0.19 -8.12
CA ALA A 146 2.14 1.08 -7.75
C ALA A 146 1.58 2.36 -7.10
N TYR A 147 2.18 2.78 -5.99
CA TYR A 147 1.78 3.92 -5.18
C TYR A 147 2.92 4.92 -5.03
N THR A 148 2.57 6.20 -5.05
CA THR A 148 3.44 7.32 -4.65
C THR A 148 3.64 7.37 -3.14
N PRO A 149 4.61 8.16 -2.62
CA PRO A 149 4.66 8.48 -1.19
C PRO A 149 3.34 9.08 -0.72
N THR A 150 2.82 8.67 0.45
CA THR A 150 1.53 9.16 1.00
C THR A 150 1.45 10.68 1.07
N ALA A 151 2.54 11.35 1.46
CA ALA A 151 2.64 12.82 1.48
C ALA A 151 2.34 13.48 0.12
N TYR A 152 2.63 12.81 -1.01
CA TYR A 152 2.31 13.31 -2.35
C TYR A 152 0.79 13.29 -2.62
N VAL A 153 0.11 12.26 -2.12
CA VAL A 153 -1.36 12.12 -2.24
C VAL A 153 -2.08 13.11 -1.34
N ASP A 154 -1.64 13.24 -0.08
CA ASP A 154 -2.21 14.19 0.88
C ASP A 154 -2.08 15.65 0.40
N MET A 155 -0.89 16.04 -0.10
CA MET A 155 -0.67 17.36 -0.69
C MET A 155 -1.55 17.61 -1.92
N ALA A 156 -1.68 16.61 -2.81
CA ALA A 156 -2.48 16.76 -4.03
C ALA A 156 -3.98 16.92 -3.72
N LEU A 157 -4.52 16.15 -2.77
CA LEU A 157 -5.93 16.26 -2.38
C LEU A 157 -6.22 17.57 -1.63
N ALA A 158 -5.33 18.01 -0.73
CA ALA A 158 -5.47 19.29 -0.03
C ALA A 158 -5.43 20.49 -0.99
N ALA A 159 -4.63 20.42 -2.07
CA ALA A 159 -4.61 21.44 -3.11
C ALA A 159 -5.92 21.50 -3.91
N VAL A 160 -6.58 20.35 -4.16
CA VAL A 160 -7.87 20.27 -4.84
C VAL A 160 -9.00 20.83 -3.95
N ASP A 161 -9.05 20.46 -2.68
CA ASP A 161 -10.04 21.00 -1.72
C ASP A 161 -9.90 22.52 -1.57
N THR A 162 -8.67 23.02 -1.51
CA THR A 162 -8.40 24.47 -1.45
C THR A 162 -8.87 25.18 -2.73
N SER A 163 -8.63 24.58 -3.90
CA SER A 163 -9.03 25.15 -5.19
C SER A 163 -10.56 25.26 -5.32
N GLN A 164 -11.30 24.22 -4.91
CA GLN A 164 -12.76 24.20 -4.94
C GLN A 164 -13.41 25.22 -3.98
N GLN A 165 -12.76 25.55 -2.85
CA GLN A 165 -13.24 26.60 -1.95
C GLN A 165 -13.05 28.02 -2.50
N THR A 166 -12.00 28.26 -3.31
CA THR A 166 -11.83 29.55 -4.00
C THR A 166 -12.89 29.80 -5.08
N GLU A 167 -13.25 28.79 -5.88
CA GLU A 167 -14.28 28.95 -6.92
C GLU A 167 -15.67 29.22 -6.30
N ALA A 168 -16.02 28.52 -5.22
CA ALA A 168 -17.26 28.72 -4.48
C ALA A 168 -17.42 30.12 -3.85
N SER A 169 -16.34 30.90 -3.75
CA SER A 169 -16.34 32.23 -3.12
C SER A 169 -16.50 33.40 -4.12
N SER A 170 -16.67 33.13 -5.41
CA SER A 170 -16.69 34.16 -6.47
C SER A 170 -18.08 34.45 -7.09
N THR A 171 -19.17 33.90 -6.53
CA THR A 171 -20.55 34.15 -7.02
C THR A 171 -21.50 34.63 -5.94
N THR A 172 -21.44 35.93 -5.63
CA THR A 172 -22.48 36.79 -5.03
C THR A 172 -22.08 38.25 -5.31
N ASP A 173 -22.95 39.20 -5.63
CA ASP A 173 -24.38 39.16 -5.96
C ASP A 173 -24.74 40.45 -6.74
N ALA A 174 -25.73 40.44 -7.63
CA ALA A 174 -26.25 41.65 -8.30
C ALA A 174 -27.63 41.40 -8.96
N PRO A 175 -28.74 41.89 -8.38
CA PRO A 175 -30.07 41.70 -8.95
C PRO A 175 -30.57 42.94 -9.71
N THR A 176 -31.07 42.76 -10.94
CA THR A 176 -32.03 43.71 -11.56
C THR A 176 -32.97 42.98 -12.53
N ASP A 177 -34.26 43.30 -12.45
CA ASP A 177 -35.31 42.82 -13.36
C ASP A 177 -35.15 43.31 -14.82
N ALA A 178 -35.79 42.58 -15.74
CA ALA A 178 -35.85 42.83 -17.19
C ALA A 178 -37.18 43.56 -17.58
N PRO A 179 -37.60 43.72 -18.87
CA PRO A 179 -36.94 43.39 -20.15
C PRO A 179 -37.10 44.44 -21.30
N THR A 180 -36.68 44.05 -22.50
CA THR A 180 -37.21 44.37 -23.86
C THR A 180 -36.54 45.44 -24.76
N ASP A 181 -35.71 44.93 -25.67
CA ASP A 181 -35.60 45.16 -27.13
C ASP A 181 -35.27 46.51 -27.84
N ALA A 182 -34.34 46.32 -28.79
CA ALA A 182 -34.28 46.85 -30.18
C ALA A 182 -33.60 48.21 -30.51
N SER A 183 -32.32 48.08 -30.93
CA SER A 183 -31.76 48.53 -32.23
C SER A 183 -31.81 50.02 -32.65
N GLY A 184 -30.64 50.66 -32.81
CA GLY A 184 -30.52 51.93 -33.55
C GLY A 184 -29.10 52.51 -33.69
N SER A 185 -28.42 52.21 -34.80
CA SER A 185 -27.06 52.67 -35.20
C SER A 185 -26.84 54.20 -35.30
N SER A 186 -25.63 54.67 -34.98
CA SER A 186 -24.70 55.45 -35.86
C SER A 186 -23.96 56.67 -35.24
N THR A 187 -22.63 56.72 -35.50
CA THR A 187 -21.71 57.87 -35.75
C THR A 187 -22.11 59.30 -35.35
N THR A 188 -21.24 60.15 -34.76
CA THR A 188 -20.05 60.77 -35.42
C THR A 188 -19.04 61.46 -34.45
N GLU A 189 -17.78 61.53 -34.91
CA GLU A 189 -16.79 62.66 -34.91
C GLU A 189 -16.29 63.40 -33.64
N ALA A 190 -14.98 63.70 -33.68
CA ALA A 190 -14.27 64.67 -32.84
C ALA A 190 -14.14 66.04 -33.55
N PRO A 191 -13.81 67.14 -32.86
CA PRO A 191 -12.41 67.58 -32.63
C PRO A 191 -12.22 68.17 -31.19
N GLY A 192 -11.08 68.71 -30.71
CA GLY A 192 -9.72 68.95 -31.21
C GLY A 192 -9.06 70.12 -30.40
N THR A 193 -7.74 70.36 -30.55
CA THR A 193 -6.93 71.52 -30.05
C THR A 193 -6.77 71.68 -28.51
N ASP A 194 -5.58 71.83 -27.88
CA ASP A 194 -4.41 72.74 -28.02
C ASP A 194 -4.56 74.00 -27.11
N ASP A 195 -3.59 74.50 -26.32
CA ASP A 195 -2.20 74.06 -25.99
C ASP A 195 -1.65 74.79 -24.72
N SER A 196 -0.51 74.32 -24.18
CA SER A 196 0.65 75.10 -23.66
C SER A 196 0.89 75.42 -22.15
N ASN A 197 2.18 75.30 -21.78
CA ASN A 197 2.99 76.20 -20.91
C ASN A 197 2.73 76.30 -19.36
N VAL A 198 3.74 76.51 -18.46
CA VAL A 198 5.22 76.55 -18.56
C VAL A 198 5.89 76.50 -17.15
N GLU A 199 7.05 75.83 -17.00
CA GLU A 199 8.25 76.10 -16.13
C GLU A 199 8.13 76.45 -14.59
N LYS A 200 9.13 76.28 -13.69
CA LYS A 200 10.55 75.80 -13.73
C LYS A 200 11.11 75.48 -12.32
N ASP A 201 12.15 74.61 -12.27
CA ASP A 201 13.35 74.51 -11.37
C ASP A 201 13.20 74.65 -9.81
N VAL A 202 14.08 74.20 -8.89
CA VAL A 202 15.56 74.15 -8.81
C VAL A 202 16.03 73.06 -7.79
N GLU A 203 16.89 72.11 -8.22
CA GLU A 203 18.16 71.62 -7.60
C GLU A 203 18.23 70.84 -6.24
N ALA A 204 19.38 70.19 -5.96
CA ALA A 204 19.67 69.21 -4.88
C ALA A 204 21.09 69.45 -4.25
N PRO A 205 21.82 68.56 -3.53
CA PRO A 205 21.51 67.36 -2.70
C PRO A 205 22.29 67.25 -1.32
N SER A 206 22.09 66.13 -0.57
CA SER A 206 23.09 65.37 0.25
C SER A 206 23.35 65.58 1.79
N HIS A 207 23.48 64.43 2.51
CA HIS A 207 24.26 64.09 3.77
C HIS A 207 24.01 64.86 5.12
N SER A 208 24.19 64.31 6.35
CA SER A 208 24.55 62.96 6.89
C SER A 208 24.23 62.77 8.41
N ASP A 209 24.46 61.55 8.94
CA ASP A 209 24.85 61.13 10.33
C ASP A 209 23.86 60.97 11.54
N ASP A 210 23.68 59.69 11.96
CA ASP A 210 23.69 59.05 13.32
C ASP A 210 22.86 59.61 14.53
N PRO A 211 22.47 58.82 15.60
CA PRO A 211 23.29 57.82 16.32
C PRO A 211 22.48 56.58 16.94
N PRO A 212 22.74 55.98 18.14
CA PRO A 212 22.81 54.50 18.34
C PRO A 212 21.83 53.94 19.43
N PRO A 213 22.04 52.80 20.15
CA PRO A 213 22.19 51.40 19.72
C PRO A 213 21.32 50.35 20.52
N THR A 214 21.50 49.05 20.18
CA THR A 214 21.43 47.85 21.06
C THR A 214 20.07 47.20 21.46
N GLU A 215 19.96 45.90 21.09
CA GLU A 215 19.18 44.77 21.65
C GLU A 215 17.65 44.86 21.88
N ALA A 216 16.90 44.03 21.13
CA ALA A 216 16.31 42.79 21.68
C ALA A 216 15.76 41.86 20.59
N ALA A 217 15.97 40.55 20.79
CA ALA A 217 15.34 39.36 20.18
C ALA A 217 14.38 39.50 18.97
N THR A 218 14.71 38.80 17.87
CA THR A 218 13.70 38.29 16.94
C THR A 218 13.99 36.84 16.58
N SER A 219 13.08 35.94 16.99
CA SER A 219 13.04 34.54 16.58
C SER A 219 12.82 34.43 15.08
N ALA A 220 13.80 33.87 14.35
CA ALA A 220 13.66 33.59 12.93
C ALA A 220 12.67 32.43 12.72
N SER A 221 11.43 32.76 12.34
CA SER A 221 10.49 31.80 11.79
C SER A 221 11.03 31.28 10.46
N SER A 222 11.47 30.03 10.44
CA SER A 222 11.79 29.34 9.19
C SER A 222 10.49 29.00 8.47
N GLN A 223 10.11 29.84 7.49
CA GLN A 223 9.03 29.51 6.56
C GLN A 223 9.38 28.21 5.83
N ALA A 224 8.67 27.13 6.17
CA ALA A 224 8.69 25.91 5.38
C ALA A 224 7.96 26.19 4.06
N SER A 225 8.73 26.36 2.98
CA SER A 225 8.14 26.44 1.64
C SER A 225 7.64 25.07 1.22
N ASP A 226 6.34 24.94 0.94
CA ASP A 226 5.76 23.74 0.35
C ASP A 226 6.43 23.42 -0.99
N LYS A 227 7.34 22.44 -0.97
CA LYS A 227 7.96 21.91 -2.18
C LYS A 227 7.25 20.62 -2.55
N ILE A 228 6.61 20.62 -3.72
CA ILE A 228 6.16 19.40 -4.40
C ILE A 228 7.37 18.46 -4.48
N PRO A 229 7.26 17.20 -4.02
CA PRO A 229 8.36 16.23 -4.07
C PRO A 229 8.93 16.07 -5.49
N ASP A 230 10.26 16.16 -5.62
CA ASP A 230 10.94 15.86 -6.87
C ASP A 230 10.87 14.35 -7.15
N VAL A 231 10.71 13.97 -8.42
CA VAL A 231 10.78 12.57 -8.89
C VAL A 231 12.06 11.91 -8.39
N ASN A 232 13.19 12.62 -8.45
CA ASN A 232 14.50 12.12 -8.01
C ASN A 232 14.63 11.96 -6.50
N SER A 233 13.59 12.33 -5.72
CA SER A 233 13.51 12.14 -4.26
C SER A 233 12.34 11.23 -3.84
N SER A 234 11.62 10.65 -4.80
CA SER A 234 10.40 9.89 -4.56
C SER A 234 10.70 8.41 -4.28
N VAL A 235 9.99 7.84 -3.31
CA VAL A 235 10.00 6.40 -3.01
C VAL A 235 8.65 5.80 -3.39
N PHE A 236 8.64 4.94 -4.40
CA PHE A 236 7.43 4.23 -4.82
C PHE A 236 7.22 2.97 -4.00
N THR A 237 5.97 2.68 -3.61
CA THR A 237 5.59 1.40 -3.00
C THR A 237 4.83 0.57 -4.01
N LEU A 238 5.27 -0.67 -4.24
CA LEU A 238 4.73 -1.57 -5.25
C LEU A 238 4.22 -2.83 -4.55
N HIS A 239 3.00 -3.23 -4.86
CA HIS A 239 2.41 -4.47 -4.36
C HIS A 239 2.08 -5.40 -5.52
N ILE A 240 2.38 -6.70 -5.36
CA ILE A 240 1.93 -7.80 -6.22
C ILE A 240 1.22 -8.81 -5.33
N VAL A 241 0.00 -9.19 -5.68
CA VAL A 241 -0.81 -10.15 -4.91
C VAL A 241 -1.34 -11.23 -5.84
N GLY A 242 -0.95 -12.48 -5.58
CA GLY A 242 -1.47 -13.66 -6.27
C GLY A 242 -2.34 -14.48 -5.33
N ASN A 243 -3.66 -14.44 -5.52
CA ASN A 243 -4.61 -15.18 -4.69
C ASN A 243 -5.12 -16.43 -5.42
N LYS A 244 -5.11 -17.59 -4.75
CA LYS A 244 -5.76 -18.81 -5.26
C LYS A 244 -6.22 -19.70 -4.11
N TYR A 245 -7.52 -19.91 -3.97
CA TYR A 245 -8.09 -20.74 -2.92
C TYR A 245 -9.34 -21.48 -3.39
N ASN A 246 -9.58 -22.65 -2.81
CA ASN A 246 -10.80 -23.42 -2.98
C ASN A 246 -11.14 -24.06 -1.63
N LEU A 247 -11.85 -23.29 -0.80
CA LEU A 247 -12.18 -23.68 0.58
C LEU A 247 -13.09 -24.91 0.63
N ARG A 248 -13.92 -25.13 -0.41
CA ARG A 248 -14.74 -26.35 -0.57
C ARG A 248 -13.88 -27.60 -0.76
N ASN A 249 -12.69 -27.46 -1.34
CA ASN A 249 -11.69 -28.51 -1.48
C ASN A 249 -10.58 -28.39 -0.42
N PHE A 250 -10.84 -27.68 0.68
CA PHE A 250 -9.97 -27.60 1.86
C PHE A 250 -8.56 -27.03 1.62
N TRP A 251 -8.40 -26.08 0.69
CA TRP A 251 -7.13 -25.37 0.55
C TRP A 251 -7.24 -23.88 0.22
N ALA A 252 -6.23 -23.13 0.65
CA ALA A 252 -6.02 -21.73 0.31
C ALA A 252 -4.54 -21.41 0.11
N GLY A 253 -4.24 -20.51 -0.82
CA GLY A 253 -2.90 -20.04 -1.14
C GLY A 253 -2.90 -18.55 -1.48
N ARG A 254 -1.88 -17.84 -0.98
CA ARG A 254 -1.63 -16.42 -1.23
C ARG A 254 -0.14 -16.17 -1.39
N TRP A 255 0.21 -15.49 -2.47
CA TRP A 255 1.50 -14.84 -2.69
C TRP A 255 1.31 -13.33 -2.51
N ARG A 256 2.22 -12.69 -1.78
CA ARG A 256 2.32 -11.23 -1.64
C ARG A 256 3.77 -10.84 -1.85
N SER A 257 4.03 -9.86 -2.71
CA SER A 257 5.32 -9.17 -2.77
C SER A 257 5.10 -7.69 -2.51
N THR A 258 5.93 -7.12 -1.65
CA THR A 258 5.98 -5.67 -1.38
C THR A 258 7.38 -5.16 -1.67
N TYR A 259 7.48 -4.20 -2.57
CA TYR A 259 8.73 -3.52 -2.89
C TYR A 259 8.61 -2.04 -2.55
N SER A 260 9.63 -1.45 -1.93
CA SER A 260 9.80 -0.01 -1.87
C SER A 260 11.02 0.35 -2.68
N PHE A 261 10.86 1.19 -3.69
CA PHE A 261 11.92 1.57 -4.63
C PHE A 261 12.19 3.07 -4.55
N ASP A 262 13.42 3.43 -4.23
CA ASP A 262 13.89 4.81 -4.16
C ASP A 262 14.53 5.21 -5.49
N VAL A 263 13.99 6.25 -6.14
CA VAL A 263 14.52 6.78 -7.40
C VAL A 263 15.88 7.46 -7.20
N ALA A 264 16.13 8.08 -6.04
CA ALA A 264 17.36 8.81 -5.75
C ALA A 264 18.59 7.86 -5.78
N THR A 265 18.46 6.74 -5.06
CA THR A 265 19.51 5.71 -4.96
C THR A 265 19.39 4.61 -6.01
N ARG A 266 18.31 4.62 -6.81
CA ARG A 266 17.92 3.61 -7.81
C ARG A 266 17.91 2.18 -7.26
N SER A 267 17.52 2.07 -5.99
CA SER A 267 17.69 0.87 -5.20
C SER A 267 16.41 0.52 -4.46
N PHE A 268 16.19 -0.77 -4.23
CA PHE A 268 15.12 -1.25 -3.39
C PHE A 268 15.48 -0.99 -1.92
N THR A 269 14.65 -0.23 -1.21
CA THR A 269 14.78 0.02 0.24
C THR A 269 14.00 -1.01 1.06
N GLN A 270 13.01 -1.66 0.44
CA GLN A 270 12.32 -2.82 0.99
C GLN A 270 12.01 -3.81 -0.14
N ALA A 271 12.15 -5.11 0.16
CA ALA A 271 11.59 -6.20 -0.60
C ALA A 271 11.10 -7.24 0.41
N ASP A 272 9.82 -7.59 0.37
CA ASP A 272 9.19 -8.56 1.27
C ASP A 272 8.26 -9.47 0.46
N ILE A 273 8.74 -10.69 0.17
CA ILE A 273 7.93 -11.73 -0.47
C ILE A 273 7.41 -12.67 0.61
N GLN A 274 6.10 -12.79 0.73
CA GLN A 274 5.42 -13.67 1.66
C GLN A 274 4.49 -14.65 0.93
N ILE A 275 4.67 -15.93 1.22
CA ILE A 275 3.83 -17.02 0.69
C ILE A 275 3.15 -17.70 1.86
N GLN A 276 1.82 -17.77 1.82
CA GLN A 276 1.01 -18.48 2.79
C GLN A 276 0.19 -19.54 2.05
N SER A 277 0.30 -20.79 2.47
CA SER A 277 -0.53 -21.91 2.00
C SER A 277 -1.13 -22.65 3.19
N HIS A 278 -2.38 -23.07 3.06
CA HIS A 278 -3.14 -23.79 4.07
C HIS A 278 -3.90 -24.94 3.40
N TYR A 279 -3.72 -26.17 3.88
CA TYR A 279 -4.50 -27.35 3.52
C TYR A 279 -5.07 -27.98 4.79
N PHE A 280 -6.38 -28.22 4.80
CA PHE A 280 -7.13 -28.53 6.02
C PHE A 280 -8.13 -29.70 5.88
N GLU A 281 -7.88 -30.61 4.94
CA GLU A 281 -8.63 -31.86 4.82
C GLU A 281 -8.09 -32.90 5.82
N ASN A 282 -8.90 -33.29 6.81
CA ASN A 282 -8.54 -34.27 7.84
C ASN A 282 -7.25 -33.95 8.63
N GLY A 283 -6.88 -32.68 8.72
CA GLY A 283 -5.67 -32.18 9.40
C GLY A 283 -5.55 -30.68 9.27
N ASN A 284 -4.40 -30.12 9.67
CA ASN A 284 -4.05 -28.72 9.43
C ASN A 284 -2.57 -28.67 9.02
N VAL A 285 -2.30 -28.35 7.76
CA VAL A 285 -0.95 -28.21 7.20
C VAL A 285 -0.84 -26.80 6.64
N GLN A 286 0.11 -26.02 7.17
CA GLN A 286 0.38 -24.67 6.71
C GLN A 286 1.85 -24.53 6.27
N MET A 287 2.06 -23.72 5.24
CA MET A 287 3.37 -23.22 4.84
C MET A 287 3.34 -21.71 4.92
N HIS A 288 4.22 -21.14 5.72
CA HIS A 288 4.50 -19.71 5.79
C HIS A 288 5.97 -19.54 5.39
N ALA A 289 6.24 -18.88 4.26
CA ALA A 289 7.59 -18.66 3.75
C ALA A 289 7.78 -17.18 3.45
N LYS A 290 8.91 -16.61 3.90
CA LYS A 290 9.21 -15.18 3.80
C LYS A 290 10.64 -14.95 3.31
N GLN A 291 10.81 -13.97 2.42
CA GLN A 291 12.10 -13.49 1.93
C GLN A 291 12.19 -11.97 2.10
N LEU A 292 13.36 -11.51 2.56
CA LEU A 292 13.67 -10.09 2.82
C LEU A 292 14.94 -9.60 2.10
N ALA A 293 15.58 -10.45 1.29
CA ALA A 293 16.71 -10.04 0.47
C ALA A 293 16.28 -8.98 -0.56
N LEU A 294 17.08 -7.94 -0.75
CA LEU A 294 16.82 -6.89 -1.73
C LEU A 294 17.25 -7.32 -3.14
N PRO A 295 16.49 -6.99 -4.20
CA PRO A 295 16.99 -7.05 -5.58
C PRO A 295 18.20 -6.11 -5.78
N PRO A 296 19.03 -6.31 -6.81
CA PRO A 296 20.15 -5.42 -7.10
C PRO A 296 19.70 -3.99 -7.45
N ARG A 297 20.62 -3.04 -7.29
CA ARG A 297 20.48 -1.67 -7.79
C ARG A 297 20.24 -1.67 -9.31
N ILE A 298 19.45 -0.71 -9.78
CA ILE A 298 19.18 -0.53 -11.21
C ILE A 298 20.15 0.50 -11.81
N ASP A 299 20.96 0.03 -12.76
CA ASP A 299 21.94 0.86 -13.48
C ASP A 299 21.35 1.44 -14.77
N THR A 300 20.36 2.32 -14.63
CA THR A 300 19.86 3.19 -15.72
C THR A 300 19.82 4.64 -15.25
N ASP A 301 20.26 5.57 -16.10
CA ASP A 301 20.07 7.02 -15.92
C ASP A 301 18.77 7.52 -16.58
N ASP A 302 18.18 6.72 -17.46
CA ASP A 302 16.99 7.08 -18.23
C ASP A 302 15.71 6.64 -17.48
N LEU A 303 14.91 7.63 -17.06
CA LEU A 303 13.62 7.44 -16.41
C LEU A 303 12.58 6.74 -17.32
N THR A 304 12.73 6.79 -18.65
CA THR A 304 11.84 6.08 -19.58
C THR A 304 12.11 4.57 -19.60
N GLN A 305 13.35 4.16 -19.33
CA GLN A 305 13.74 2.74 -19.25
C GLN A 305 13.59 2.17 -17.83
N LEU A 306 13.50 3.04 -16.81
CA LEU A 306 13.39 2.67 -15.40
C LEU A 306 12.25 1.66 -15.12
N PRO A 307 11.01 1.81 -15.63
CA PRO A 307 9.94 0.83 -15.41
C PRO A 307 10.29 -0.58 -15.89
N ALA A 308 10.89 -0.70 -17.09
CA ALA A 308 11.24 -1.99 -17.67
C ALA A 308 12.40 -2.66 -16.91
N ALA A 309 13.43 -1.87 -16.55
CA ALA A 309 14.56 -2.37 -15.77
C ALA A 309 14.16 -2.78 -14.34
N LEU A 310 13.22 -2.03 -13.72
CA LEU A 310 12.67 -2.34 -12.40
C LEU A 310 11.88 -3.64 -12.41
N VAL A 311 11.00 -3.83 -13.39
CA VAL A 311 10.23 -5.07 -13.53
C VAL A 311 11.14 -6.27 -13.83
N ALA A 312 12.19 -6.10 -14.64
CA ALA A 312 13.18 -7.15 -14.88
C ALA A 312 13.96 -7.54 -13.60
N ALA A 313 14.27 -6.57 -12.74
CA ALA A 313 14.90 -6.83 -11.44
C ALA A 313 13.96 -7.59 -10.47
N ILE A 314 12.67 -7.23 -10.45
CA ILE A 314 11.64 -7.96 -9.70
C ILE A 314 11.48 -9.39 -10.25
N GLU A 315 11.35 -9.55 -11.56
CA GLU A 315 11.19 -10.87 -12.20
C GLU A 315 12.34 -11.81 -11.84
N ALA A 316 13.59 -11.36 -12.00
CA ALA A 316 14.76 -12.16 -11.67
C ALA A 316 14.82 -12.52 -10.17
N HIS A 317 14.39 -11.60 -9.31
CA HIS A 317 14.35 -11.81 -7.86
C HIS A 317 13.26 -12.83 -7.45
N GLU A 318 12.05 -12.71 -7.98
CA GLU A 318 10.94 -13.64 -7.71
C GLU A 318 11.21 -15.05 -8.27
N GLN A 319 11.78 -15.15 -9.48
CA GLN A 319 12.20 -16.43 -10.06
C GLN A 319 13.28 -17.12 -9.21
N ALA A 320 14.28 -16.37 -8.74
CA ALA A 320 15.32 -16.91 -7.86
C ALA A 320 14.74 -17.42 -6.53
N TYR A 321 13.81 -16.67 -5.92
CA TYR A 321 13.13 -17.10 -4.69
C TYR A 321 12.24 -18.33 -4.92
N GLN A 322 11.47 -18.37 -6.01
CA GLN A 322 10.62 -19.50 -6.36
C GLN A 322 11.45 -20.78 -6.60
N GLY A 323 12.56 -20.68 -7.33
CA GLY A 323 13.49 -21.80 -7.54
C GLY A 323 14.12 -22.30 -6.23
N MET A 324 14.50 -21.39 -5.34
CA MET A 324 15.01 -21.73 -4.00
C MET A 324 13.95 -22.44 -3.14
N LEU A 325 12.68 -22.00 -3.20
CA LEU A 325 11.58 -22.65 -2.50
C LEU A 325 11.35 -24.08 -3.00
N PHE A 326 11.32 -24.31 -4.32
CA PHE A 326 11.17 -25.65 -4.90
C PHE A 326 12.30 -26.59 -4.46
N ASN A 327 13.56 -26.13 -4.53
CA ASN A 327 14.72 -26.89 -4.07
C ASN A 327 14.65 -27.22 -2.57
N THR A 328 14.15 -26.29 -1.77
CA THR A 328 13.96 -26.48 -0.32
C THR A 328 12.89 -27.53 -0.03
N ILE A 329 11.74 -27.47 -0.72
CA ILE A 329 10.65 -28.44 -0.55
C ILE A 329 11.11 -29.85 -0.95
N GLU A 330 11.83 -30.02 -2.06
CA GLU A 330 12.33 -31.33 -2.47
C GLU A 330 13.42 -31.85 -1.50
N MET A 331 14.26 -30.97 -0.95
CA MET A 331 15.21 -31.32 0.11
C MET A 331 14.50 -31.80 1.38
N LEU A 332 13.43 -31.12 1.82
CA LEU A 332 12.63 -31.53 2.98
C LEU A 332 12.01 -32.93 2.76
N ARG A 333 11.41 -33.13 1.58
CA ARG A 333 10.79 -34.40 1.15
C ARG A 333 11.78 -35.56 1.11
N GLU A 334 12.93 -35.36 0.46
CA GLU A 334 13.88 -36.45 0.19
C GLU A 334 14.88 -36.69 1.32
N LYS A 335 15.15 -35.71 2.18
CA LYS A 335 16.14 -35.82 3.27
C LYS A 335 15.51 -35.64 4.66
N ALA A 336 14.97 -34.45 4.95
CA ALA A 336 14.60 -34.08 6.32
C ALA A 336 13.52 -35.00 6.92
N PHE A 337 12.40 -35.20 6.21
CA PHE A 337 11.32 -36.07 6.72
C PHE A 337 11.73 -37.53 6.85
N LYS A 338 12.58 -38.04 5.94
CA LYS A 338 13.10 -39.42 6.01
C LYS A 338 14.08 -39.62 7.17
N ALA A 339 14.79 -38.56 7.58
CA ALA A 339 15.66 -38.56 8.76
C ALA A 339 14.85 -38.53 10.06
N LEU A 340 13.74 -37.77 10.12
CA LEU A 340 12.85 -37.73 11.28
C LEU A 340 12.15 -39.07 11.54
N ARG A 341 11.54 -39.66 10.50
CA ARG A 341 10.85 -40.95 10.62
C ARG A 341 11.01 -41.78 9.36
N ARG A 342 11.69 -42.91 9.50
CA ARG A 342 11.84 -43.91 8.44
C ARG A 342 10.48 -44.57 8.13
N THR A 343 10.19 -44.80 6.85
CA THR A 343 9.00 -45.57 6.42
C THR A 343 8.99 -47.00 6.96
N LEU A 344 10.19 -47.60 7.11
CA LEU A 344 10.40 -48.90 7.73
C LEU A 344 11.65 -48.87 8.65
N PRO A 345 11.69 -49.72 9.69
CA PRO A 345 12.90 -50.05 10.43
C PRO A 345 14.13 -50.36 9.55
N ILE A 346 15.32 -50.36 10.13
CA ILE A 346 16.58 -50.65 9.41
C ILE A 346 16.54 -52.03 8.73
N THR A 347 15.86 -53.00 9.34
CA THR A 347 15.60 -54.36 8.82
C THR A 347 14.75 -54.40 7.55
N ARG A 348 14.14 -53.29 7.12
CA ARG A 348 13.18 -53.19 5.99
C ARG A 348 11.95 -54.10 6.14
N GLN A 349 11.59 -54.44 7.38
CA GLN A 349 10.40 -55.22 7.72
C GLN A 349 9.55 -54.46 8.75
N LYS A 350 8.26 -54.75 8.84
CA LYS A 350 7.41 -54.23 9.93
C LYS A 350 7.92 -54.79 11.28
N ILE A 351 7.64 -54.07 12.37
CA ILE A 351 7.99 -54.54 13.71
C ILE A 351 7.20 -55.83 13.99
N ASP A 352 7.94 -56.87 14.36
CA ASP A 352 7.41 -58.11 14.91
C ASP A 352 7.17 -57.87 16.41
N TRP A 353 5.91 -57.64 16.77
CA TRP A 353 5.54 -57.26 18.14
C TRP A 353 5.71 -58.41 19.14
N ASP A 354 5.50 -59.66 18.71
CA ASP A 354 5.68 -60.84 19.56
C ASP A 354 7.16 -61.00 19.97
N LYS A 355 8.09 -60.75 19.03
CA LYS A 355 9.52 -60.64 19.34
C LYS A 355 9.82 -59.41 20.19
N ALA A 356 9.26 -58.24 19.85
CA ALA A 356 9.56 -56.99 20.58
C ALA A 356 9.18 -57.06 22.07
N VAL A 357 8.09 -57.75 22.43
CA VAL A 357 7.65 -57.93 23.82
C VAL A 357 8.47 -59.00 24.57
N SER A 358 8.98 -60.02 23.87
CA SER A 358 9.76 -61.12 24.47
C SER A 358 11.27 -60.85 24.56
N TYR A 359 11.81 -59.87 23.82
CA TYR A 359 13.24 -59.59 23.75
C TYR A 359 13.78 -58.88 25.01
N LYS A 360 14.45 -59.62 25.89
CA LYS A 360 15.18 -59.03 27.05
C LYS A 360 16.55 -58.50 26.61
N LEU A 361 16.58 -57.26 26.11
CA LEU A 361 17.79 -56.57 25.62
C LEU A 361 19.00 -56.65 26.58
N GLY A 362 18.76 -56.62 27.89
CA GLY A 362 19.80 -56.70 28.92
C GLY A 362 20.52 -58.06 29.02
N ALA A 363 19.95 -59.14 28.50
CA ALA A 363 20.57 -60.48 28.54
C ALA A 363 21.69 -60.65 27.50
N GLU A 364 21.58 -59.99 26.34
CA GLU A 364 22.63 -60.03 25.30
C GLU A 364 23.74 -59.01 25.56
N LEU A 365 23.41 -57.87 26.18
CA LEU A 365 24.39 -56.86 26.63
C LEU A 365 25.31 -57.37 27.75
N ALA A 366 24.87 -58.37 28.51
CA ALA A 366 25.68 -59.03 29.54
C ALA A 366 26.54 -60.20 29.01
N ASN A 367 26.39 -60.57 27.73
CA ASN A 367 27.11 -61.66 27.05
C ASN A 367 28.10 -61.14 25.99
N LYS A 368 28.55 -59.88 26.14
CA LYS A 368 29.67 -59.27 25.42
C LYS A 368 30.73 -58.79 26.41
#